data_AF-A0A2V3HPW2-F1
#
_entry.id   AF-A0A2V3HPW2-F1
#
_cell.length_a   1.000
_cell.length_b   1.000
_cell.length_c   1.000
_cell.angle_alpha   90.00
_cell.angle_beta   90.00
_cell.angle_gamma   90.00
#
_symmetry.space_group_name_H-M   'P 1'
#
loop_
_entity.id
_entity.type
_entity.pdbx_description
1 polymer ?
#
loop_
_entity_poly.entity_id
_entity_poly.type
_entity_poly.pdbx_seq_one_letter_code
_entity_poly.pdbx_strand_id
1 'polypeptide(L)' 'MNLLSDGLPRVHGGVLPKVKRPKKGWFRPDKKKPRMGTRVKPSEKGLPPCPACGQWSMQRDNAKSELYCGSCGAIL' A
#
# COMPACT_ATOMS: atom_id res chain seq x y z
N MET A 1 -62.09 -21.79 34.80
CA MET A 1 -61.56 -22.30 33.52
C MET A 1 -60.34 -21.44 33.21
N ASN A 2 -59.14 -21.91 33.57
CA ASN A 2 -57.90 -21.13 33.50
C ASN A 2 -57.39 -21.12 32.05
N LEU A 3 -57.46 -19.95 31.39
CA LEU A 3 -56.98 -19.74 30.01
C LEU A 3 -55.61 -19.05 30.00
N LEU A 4 -54.62 -19.67 30.62
CA LEU A 4 -53.24 -19.22 30.55
C LEU A 4 -52.36 -20.46 30.60
N SER A 5 -51.98 -20.99 29.44
CA SER A 5 -50.69 -21.65 29.18
C SER A 5 -50.64 -22.15 27.74
N ASP A 6 -49.41 -22.16 27.21
CA ASP A 6 -48.95 -22.87 26.03
C ASP A 6 -49.16 -22.22 24.67
N GLY A 7 -48.07 -21.68 24.13
CA GLY A 7 -47.95 -21.57 22.68
C GLY A 7 -46.94 -20.59 22.12
N LEU A 8 -46.10 -19.90 22.90
CA LEU A 8 -44.95 -19.22 22.29
C LEU A 8 -43.86 -20.25 22.03
N PRO A 9 -43.49 -20.54 20.76
CA PRO A 9 -42.36 -21.41 20.50
C PRO A 9 -41.12 -20.70 21.05
N ARG A 10 -40.53 -21.30 22.10
CA ARG A 10 -39.16 -21.00 22.53
C ARG A 10 -38.30 -21.01 21.28
N VAL A 11 -37.80 -19.85 20.88
CA VAL A 11 -36.81 -19.74 19.82
C VAL A 11 -35.54 -20.38 20.37
N HIS A 12 -35.45 -21.70 20.21
CA HIS A 12 -34.24 -22.46 20.47
C HIS A 12 -33.10 -21.72 19.79
N GLY A 13 -32.08 -21.37 20.60
CA GLY A 13 -30.96 -20.51 20.26
C GLY A 13 -30.62 -20.62 18.78
N GLY A 14 -30.86 -19.52 18.07
CA GLY A 14 -30.80 -19.44 16.61
C GLY A 14 -29.51 -20.05 16.10
N VAL A 15 -29.61 -21.31 15.67
CA VAL A 15 -28.52 -22.02 15.02
C VAL A 15 -28.36 -21.33 13.68
N LEU A 16 -27.53 -20.29 13.65
CA LEU A 16 -27.09 -19.70 12.40
C LEU A 16 -26.60 -20.86 11.53
N PRO A 17 -27.08 -20.98 10.29
CA PRO A 17 -26.72 -22.09 9.43
C PRO A 17 -25.19 -22.15 9.39
N LYS A 18 -24.63 -23.34 9.63
CA LYS A 18 -23.18 -23.54 9.67
C LYS A 18 -22.63 -23.27 8.27
N VAL A 19 -22.26 -22.03 7.99
CA VAL A 19 -21.71 -21.63 6.69
C VAL A 19 -20.38 -22.35 6.54
N LYS A 20 -20.35 -23.36 5.67
CA LYS A 20 -19.11 -24.08 5.34
C LYS A 20 -18.21 -23.14 4.56
N ARG A 21 -16.95 -23.02 5.00
CA ARG A 21 -15.93 -22.28 4.24
C ARG A 21 -15.80 -22.91 2.85
N PRO A 22 -15.81 -22.11 1.76
CA PRO A 22 -15.63 -22.65 0.42
C PRO A 22 -14.28 -23.37 0.27
N LYS A 23 -14.23 -24.48 -0.48
CA LYS A 23 -13.00 -25.26 -0.70
C LYS A 23 -11.85 -24.43 -1.30
N LYS A 24 -12.18 -23.45 -2.16
CA LYS A 24 -11.23 -22.56 -2.84
C LYS A 24 -11.02 -21.23 -2.09
N GLY A 25 -11.55 -21.10 -0.87
CA GLY A 25 -11.61 -19.83 -0.14
C GLY A 25 -12.66 -18.87 -0.69
N TRP A 26 -12.77 -17.70 -0.07
CA TRP A 26 -13.62 -16.62 -0.56
C TRP A 26 -12.98 -15.96 -1.79
N PHE A 27 -13.81 -15.54 -2.75
CA PHE A 27 -13.34 -14.79 -3.91
C PHE A 27 -12.51 -13.58 -3.45
N ARG A 28 -11.27 -13.50 -3.94
CA ARG A 28 -10.40 -12.34 -3.75
C ARG A 28 -10.12 -11.77 -5.14
N PRO A 29 -10.43 -10.47 -5.38
CA PRO A 29 -10.06 -9.84 -6.64
C PRO A 29 -8.55 -9.95 -6.84
N ASP A 30 -8.13 -10.25 -8.08
CA ASP A 30 -6.72 -10.22 -8.42
C ASP A 30 -6.17 -8.81 -8.17
N LYS A 31 -5.12 -8.73 -7.34
CA LYS A 31 -4.38 -7.48 -7.16
C LYS A 31 -3.72 -7.16 -8.50
N LYS A 32 -4.22 -6.13 -9.19
CA LYS A 32 -3.57 -5.61 -10.39
C LYS A 32 -2.11 -5.31 -10.05
N LYS A 33 -1.17 -5.85 -10.83
CA LYS A 33 0.25 -5.52 -10.68
C LYS A 33 0.40 -4.00 -10.85
N PRO A 34 1.16 -3.30 -9.99
CA PRO A 34 1.42 -1.88 -10.19
C PRO A 34 2.08 -1.71 -11.55
N ARG A 35 1.58 -0.73 -12.32
CA ARG A 35 2.21 -0.35 -13.59
C ARG A 35 3.58 0.24 -13.25
N MET A 36 4.65 -0.52 -13.52
CA MET A 36 6.01 0.01 -13.48
C MET A 36 6.08 1.13 -14.52
N GLY A 37 6.40 2.36 -14.10
CA GLY A 37 6.61 3.47 -15.03
C GLY A 37 7.75 3.19 -16.01
N THR A 38 7.96 4.10 -16.96
CA THR A 38 9.05 4.00 -17.94
C THR A 38 10.38 3.73 -17.24
N ARG A 39 10.99 2.58 -17.55
CA ARG A 39 12.32 2.23 -17.05
C ARG A 39 13.36 3.00 -17.86
N VAL A 40 13.73 4.17 -17.35
CA VAL A 40 14.83 4.97 -17.89
C VAL A 40 16.15 4.61 -17.18
N LYS A 41 17.28 4.76 -17.86
CA LYS A 41 18.60 4.57 -17.25
C LYS A 41 18.80 5.59 -16.13
N PRO A 42 19.61 5.30 -15.09
CA PRO A 42 19.91 6.27 -14.04
C PRO A 42 20.45 7.60 -14.56
N SER A 43 21.17 7.60 -15.69
CA SER A 43 21.66 8.81 -16.36
C SER A 43 20.57 9.67 -17.00
N GLU A 44 19.42 9.06 -17.32
CA GLU A 44 18.25 9.73 -17.92
C GLU A 44 17.25 10.20 -16.85
N LYS A 45 17.33 9.65 -15.62
CA LYS A 45 16.73 10.26 -14.45
C LYS A 45 17.53 11.53 -14.16
N GLY A 46 17.01 12.68 -14.54
CA GLY A 46 17.64 13.97 -14.27
C GLY A 46 18.15 14.07 -12.81
N LEU A 47 19.23 14.83 -12.62
CA LEU A 47 19.84 15.01 -11.30
C LEU A 47 18.84 15.65 -10.33
N PRO A 48 18.83 15.29 -9.04
CA PRO A 48 17.89 15.90 -8.10
C PRO A 48 18.16 17.41 -7.93
N PRO A 49 17.11 18.19 -7.57
CA PRO A 49 17.25 19.62 -7.33
C PRO A 49 18.05 19.90 -6.06
N CYS A 50 18.87 20.94 -6.10
CA CYS A 50 19.65 21.41 -4.97
C CYS A 50 18.78 22.15 -3.94
N PRO A 51 18.86 21.87 -2.62
CA PRO A 51 18.09 22.61 -1.61
C PRO A 51 18.57 24.05 -1.45
N ALA A 52 19.82 24.36 -1.81
CA ALA A 52 20.39 25.70 -1.65
C ALA A 52 20.03 26.63 -2.82
N CYS A 53 20.13 26.15 -4.06
CA CYS A 53 19.94 26.99 -5.26
C CYS A 53 18.81 26.55 -6.19
N GLY A 54 18.12 25.45 -5.89
CA GLY A 54 17.01 24.92 -6.70
C GLY A 54 17.40 24.32 -8.06
N GLN A 55 18.67 24.38 -8.45
CA GLN A 55 19.15 23.84 -9.72
C GLN A 55 19.23 22.31 -9.69
N TRP A 56 18.92 21.67 -10.83
CA TRP A 56 18.94 20.22 -11.01
C TRP A 56 20.36 19.73 -11.29
N SER A 57 21.21 19.86 -10.28
CA SER A 57 22.66 19.74 -10.43
C SER A 57 23.32 19.00 -9.26
N MET A 58 22.55 18.28 -8.44
CA MET A 58 23.14 17.53 -7.34
C MET A 58 23.72 16.20 -7.80
N GLN A 59 24.98 15.97 -7.47
CA GLN A 59 25.76 14.81 -7.85
C GLN A 59 26.32 14.13 -6.60
N ARG A 60 26.55 12.83 -6.68
CA ARG A 60 27.25 12.10 -5.63
C ARG A 60 28.72 12.01 -5.98
N ASP A 61 29.59 12.42 -5.06
CA ASP A 61 31.02 12.20 -5.21
C ASP A 61 31.33 10.72 -4.94
N ASN A 62 31.97 10.05 -5.90
CA ASN A 62 32.35 8.64 -5.77
C ASN A 62 33.48 8.42 -4.75
N ALA A 63 34.31 9.44 -4.47
CA ALA A 63 35.43 9.32 -3.56
C ALA A 63 35.03 9.50 -2.09
N LYS A 64 34.13 10.44 -1.83
CA LYS A 64 33.74 10.85 -0.46
C LYS A 64 32.36 10.37 -0.05
N SER A 65 31.60 9.80 -0.98
CA SER A 65 30.19 9.38 -0.79
C SER A 65 29.21 10.50 -0.41
N GLU A 66 29.69 11.75 -0.36
CA GLU A 66 28.99 13.00 -0.11
C GLU A 66 28.17 13.44 -1.33
N LEU A 67 27.11 14.22 -1.09
CA LEU A 67 26.28 14.78 -2.14
C LEU A 67 26.64 16.25 -2.33
N TYR A 68 27.02 16.65 -3.55
CA TYR A 68 27.41 18.03 -3.83
C TYR A 68 26.65 18.59 -5.02
N CYS A 69 26.42 19.90 -5.01
CA CYS A 69 25.78 20.60 -6.11
C CYS A 69 26.82 21.16 -7.08
N GLY A 70 26.79 20.74 -8.35
CA GLY A 70 27.71 21.23 -9.39
C GLY A 70 27.51 22.70 -9.79
N SER A 71 26.38 23.33 -9.41
CA SER A 71 26.08 24.72 -9.78
C SER A 71 26.42 25.73 -8.69
N CYS A 72 26.14 25.42 -7.41
CA CYS A 72 26.40 26.35 -6.29
C CYS A 72 27.47 25.87 -5.31
N GLY A 73 27.99 24.65 -5.48
CA GLY A 73 29.01 24.09 -4.60
C GLY A 73 28.52 23.66 -3.22
N ALA A 74 27.21 23.68 -2.95
CA ALA A 74 26.67 23.20 -1.68
C ALA A 74 26.93 21.69 -1.49
N ILE A 75 27.35 21.29 -0.29
CA ILE A 75 27.63 19.90 0.10
C ILE A 75 26.64 19.48 1.20
N LEU A 76 26.15 18.24 1.11
CA LEU A 76 25.21 17.57 2.02
C LEU A 76 25.79 16.25 2.52
#